data_AF-A0A4Q3W0F2-F1
#
_entry.id   AF-A0A4Q3W0F2-F1
#
_cell.length_a   1.000
_cell.length_b   1.000
_cell.length_c   1.000
_cell.angle_alpha   90.00
_cell.angle_beta   90.00
_cell.angle_gamma   90.00
#
_symmetry.space_group_name_H-M   'P 1'
#
loop_
_entity.id
_entity.type
_entity.pdbx_description
1 polymer ?
#
loop_
_entity_poly.entity_id
_entity_poly.type
_entity_poly.pdbx_seq_one_letter_code
_entity_poly.pdbx_strand_id
1 'polypeptide(L)' 'MAMRVLIADDDPIIRLDLKQMLENLGYEVVAEASDGQQAV' A
#
# COMPACT_ATOMS: atom_id res chain seq x y z
N MET A 1 -0.87 0.74 -18.56
CA MET A 1 0.12 0.82 -17.45
C MET A 1 -0.67 0.93 -16.17
N ALA A 2 -0.38 0.11 -15.17
CA ALA A 2 -1.02 0.21 -13.85
C ALA A 2 -0.44 1.40 -13.08
N MET A 3 -1.25 2.10 -12.31
CA MET A 3 -0.78 3.16 -11.43
C MET A 3 -0.06 2.51 -10.24
N ARG A 4 1.17 2.96 -9.97
CA ARG A 4 2.06 2.42 -8.92
C ARG A 4 1.80 3.14 -7.60
N VAL A 5 1.59 2.38 -6.52
CA VAL A 5 1.19 2.90 -5.21
C VAL A 5 2.10 2.34 -4.11
N LEU A 6 2.54 3.22 -3.21
CA LEU A 6 3.13 2.86 -1.92
C LEU A 6 2.06 3.09 -0.84
N ILE A 7 1.91 2.14 0.08
CA ILE A 7 0.97 2.27 1.20
C ILE A 7 1.78 2.57 2.47
N ALA A 8 1.45 3.66 3.16
CA ALA A 8 2.05 4.03 4.44
C ALA A 8 0.94 4.09 5.50
N ASP A 9 0.90 3.08 6.38
CA ASP A 9 -0.11 2.93 7.44
C ASP A 9 0.50 2.11 8.58
N ASP A 10 0.36 2.55 9.83
CA ASP A 10 0.94 1.89 11.01
C ASP A 10 0.14 0.67 11.48
N ASP A 11 -1.13 0.55 11.09
CA ASP A 11 -1.97 -0.61 11.40
C ASP A 11 -1.82 -1.72 10.33
N PRO A 12 -1.32 -2.91 10.69
CA PRO A 12 -1.12 -4.00 9.75
C PRO A 12 -2.42 -4.54 9.14
N ILE A 13 -3.56 -4.45 9.83
CA ILE A 13 -4.85 -4.93 9.32
C ILE A 13 -5.37 -3.96 8.27
N ILE A 14 -5.34 -2.65 8.57
CA ILE A 14 -5.77 -1.61 7.63
C ILE A 14 -4.90 -1.64 6.36
N ARG A 15 -3.58 -1.77 6.52
CA ARG A 15 -2.65 -1.86 5.38
C ARG A 15 -2.93 -3.06 4.47
N LEU A 16 -3.25 -4.22 5.05
CA LEU A 16 -3.62 -5.42 4.29
C LEU A 16 -4.91 -5.22 3.50
N ASP A 17 -5.93 -4.63 4.12
CA ASP A 17 -7.22 -4.37 3.49
C ASP A 17 -7.08 -3.36 2.33
N LEU A 18 -6.29 -2.30 2.52
CA LEU A 18 -5.98 -1.31 1.48
C LEU A 18 -5.25 -1.94 0.29
N LYS A 19 -4.26 -2.81 0.54
CA LYS A 19 -3.53 -3.51 -0.51
C LYS A 19 -4.46 -4.34 -1.39
N GLN A 20 -5.30 -5.16 -0.76
CA GLN A 20 -6.26 -6.00 -1.49
C GLN A 20 -7.24 -5.16 -2.31
N MET A 21 -7.74 -4.06 -1.76
CA MET A 21 -8.65 -3.15 -2.47
C MET A 21 -7.96 -2.52 -3.69
N LEU A 22 -6.72 -2.03 -3.53
CA LEU A 22 -5.95 -1.41 -4.61
C LEU A 22 -5.60 -2.41 -5.72
N GLU A 23 -5.16 -3.62 -5.36
CA GLU A 23 -4.87 -4.69 -6.33
C GLU A 23 -6.13 -5.09 -7.12
N ASN A 24 -7.29 -5.21 -6.44
CA ASN A 24 -8.58 -5.50 -7.08
C ASN A 24 -9.03 -4.40 -8.06
N LEU A 25 -8.62 -3.15 -7.82
CA LEU A 25 -8.89 -2.01 -8.71
C LEU A 25 -7.86 -1.88 -9.85
N GLY A 26 -6.87 -2.78 -9.93
CA GLY A 26 -5.85 -2.79 -10.99
C GLY A 26 -4.68 -1.84 -10.74
N TYR A 27 -4.50 -1.37 -9.50
CA TYR A 27 -3.28 -0.67 -9.07
C TYR A 27 -2.15 -1.68 -8.78
N GLU A 28 -0.92 -1.22 -8.92
CA GLU A 28 0.27 -1.99 -8.56
C GLU A 28 0.82 -1.47 -7.22
N VAL A 29 0.66 -2.26 -6.15
CA VAL A 29 1.24 -1.93 -4.85
C VAL A 29 2.72 -2.33 -4.86
N VAL A 30 3.61 -1.34 -4.88
CA VAL A 30 5.05 -1.55 -5.06
C VAL A 30 5.84 -1.59 -3.74
N ALA A 31 5.24 -1.07 -2.67
CA ALA A 31 5.84 -1.02 -1.34
C ALA A 31 4.79 -0.81 -0.26
N GLU A 32 5.12 -1.24 0.95
CA GLU A 32 4.36 -1.03 2.18
C GLU A 32 5.31 -0.46 3.23
N ALA A 33 4.86 0.54 3.99
CA ALA A 33 5.60 1.18 5.06
C ALA A 33 4.73 1.23 6.32
N SER A 34 5.31 0.87 7.47
CA SER A 34 4.63 0.96 8.77
C SER A 34 4.87 2.27 9.51
N ASP A 35 5.71 3.14 8.97
CA ASP A 35 6.08 4.43 9.56
C ASP A 35 6.64 5.38 8.48
N GLY A 36 6.84 6.64 8.85
CA GLY A 36 7.35 7.66 7.95
C GLY A 36 8.82 7.48 7.55
N GLN A 37 9.62 6.75 8.33
CA GLN A 37 11.03 6.49 7.98
C GLN A 37 11.14 5.43 6.88
N GLN A 38 10.24 4.45 6.86
CA GLN A 38 10.12 3.46 5.79
C GLN A 38 9.46 4.02 4.51
N ALA A 39 8.75 5.14 4.61
CA ALA A 39 8.00 5.73 3.51
C ALA A 39 8.80 6.69 2.61
N VAL A 40 10.07 6.98 2.92
CA VAL A 40 10.92 7.98 2.24
C VAL A 40 12.14 7.39 1.56
#